data_AF-A0A8H9TI09-F1
#
_entry.id   AF-A0A8H9TI09-F1
#
_cell.length_a   1.000
_cell.length_b   1.000
_cell.length_c   1.000
_cell.angle_alpha   90.00
_cell.angle_beta   90.00
_cell.angle_gamma   90.00
#
_symmetry.space_group_name_H-M   'P 1'
#
loop_
_entity.id
_entity.type
_entity.pdbx_description
1 polymer ?
#
loop_
_entity_poly.entity_id
_entity_poly.type
_entity_poly.pdbx_seq_one_letter_code
_entity_poly.pdbx_strand_id
1 'polypeptide(L)'
;MPVGYKPTVFVSSTCFDLGQVRSDIRDLIYTFGLEPILSEYDSFPVSPDTDTISNCLRNVREKADIFVLIIGGRYGFQTENGKSITNLEYLEAKKKGIPIYVFVNSSIMNILPIWKNNPDADFSSHVENQKVFEFVESVSHFKSNWVYKFDSASEIKSALLQQVPYLFMDSLEARKKLKDNEVNLPSDLYPPKAARLVIEKPDGWEHLLFAFLCKAYLERLEHKKFDLEYGISFNDVVVIEEPQDVFDWITVHNNEMLKLIRLTTTLVNEAAMKSFGEPGEEGDYRKIQHVCQRLLEVYEQIINWKLSFTTLDVNEDFEPILKVLSGFADDPLAKIEQFINRVSVEIPKALESIGHSDEHVTLNFTFVLESPDVDSFNRELEKIGRLYL
;
A
#
# COMPACT_ATOMS: atom_id res chain seq x y z
N MET A 1 -21.44 -16.80 -15.39
CA MET A 1 -20.31 -17.65 -14.92
C MET A 1 -19.67 -16.95 -13.72
N PRO A 2 -19.13 -17.67 -12.73
CA PRO A 2 -18.31 -17.04 -11.70
C PRO A 2 -17.11 -16.34 -12.35
N VAL A 3 -16.79 -15.14 -11.88
CA VAL A 3 -15.59 -14.39 -12.27
C VAL A 3 -14.47 -14.83 -11.34
N GLY A 4 -13.34 -15.31 -11.89
CA GLY A 4 -12.15 -15.68 -11.11
C GLY A 4 -11.87 -17.18 -11.00
N TYR A 5 -11.01 -17.54 -10.06
CA TYR A 5 -10.55 -18.91 -9.78
C TYR A 5 -11.03 -19.36 -8.39
N LYS A 6 -10.90 -20.66 -8.09
CA LYS A 6 -11.19 -21.15 -6.72
C LYS A 6 -10.21 -20.50 -5.74
N PRO A 7 -10.65 -19.97 -4.58
CA PRO A 7 -9.74 -19.33 -3.65
C PRO A 7 -8.63 -20.28 -3.20
N THR A 8 -7.44 -19.72 -3.05
CA THR A 8 -6.24 -20.48 -2.69
C THR A 8 -5.86 -20.26 -1.23
N VAL A 9 -5.28 -21.28 -0.61
CA VAL A 9 -4.78 -21.24 0.76
C VAL A 9 -3.28 -21.54 0.75
N PHE A 10 -2.46 -20.53 1.05
CA PHE A 10 -1.02 -20.67 1.15
C PHE A 10 -0.63 -21.15 2.55
N VAL A 11 0.07 -22.29 2.64
CA VAL A 11 0.51 -22.86 3.92
C VAL A 11 2.01 -22.65 4.10
N SER A 12 2.35 -21.67 4.94
CA SER A 12 3.72 -21.30 5.28
C SER A 12 4.17 -21.97 6.58
N SER A 13 5.26 -22.74 6.51
CA SER A 13 5.95 -23.33 7.67
C SER A 13 7.34 -23.81 7.26
N THR A 14 8.17 -24.20 8.22
CA THR A 14 9.31 -25.07 7.92
C THR A 14 8.80 -26.42 7.41
N CYS A 15 9.43 -26.97 6.36
CA CYS A 15 8.95 -28.18 5.69
C CYS A 15 9.51 -29.48 6.28
N PHE A 16 10.71 -29.44 6.86
CA PHE A 16 11.41 -30.66 7.32
C PHE A 16 10.81 -31.29 8.57
N ASP A 17 10.34 -30.50 9.53
CA ASP A 17 9.83 -30.96 10.83
C ASP A 17 8.30 -31.09 10.88
N LEU A 18 7.58 -30.49 9.93
CA LEU A 18 6.12 -30.39 9.95
C LEU A 18 5.45 -31.15 8.79
N GLY A 19 6.15 -32.06 8.12
CA GLY A 19 5.67 -32.74 6.90
C GLY A 19 4.28 -33.40 7.04
N GLN A 20 4.05 -34.18 8.12
CA GLN A 20 2.73 -34.80 8.35
C GLN A 20 1.65 -33.75 8.59
N VAL A 21 1.95 -32.72 9.41
CA VAL A 21 1.00 -31.63 9.68
C VAL A 21 0.62 -30.92 8.37
N ARG A 22 1.60 -30.62 7.52
CA ARG A 22 1.37 -29.96 6.22
C ARG A 22 0.51 -30.80 5.27
N SER A 23 0.78 -32.11 5.16
CA SER A 23 -0.04 -33.04 4.38
C SER A 23 -1.49 -33.04 4.87
N ASP A 24 -1.66 -33.14 6.19
CA ASP A 24 -2.96 -33.14 6.84
C ASP A 24 -3.76 -31.86 6.58
N ILE A 25 -3.11 -30.69 6.59
CA ILE A 25 -3.74 -29.41 6.28
C ILE A 25 -4.07 -29.28 4.80
N ARG A 26 -3.20 -29.77 3.91
CA ARG A 26 -3.46 -29.81 2.46
C ARG A 26 -4.75 -30.57 2.14
N ASP A 27 -4.94 -31.75 2.74
CA ASP A 27 -6.15 -32.56 2.52
C ASP A 27 -7.42 -31.87 3.03
N LEU A 28 -7.31 -31.16 4.16
CA LEU A 28 -8.42 -30.35 4.68
C LEU A 28 -8.79 -29.21 3.73
N ILE A 29 -7.80 -28.51 3.16
CA ILE A 29 -8.05 -27.41 2.21
C ILE A 29 -8.81 -27.92 0.98
N TYR A 30 -8.43 -29.07 0.44
CA TYR A 30 -9.20 -29.71 -0.64
C TYR A 30 -10.62 -30.09 -0.21
N THR A 31 -10.81 -30.50 1.04
CA THR A 31 -12.14 -30.83 1.59
C THR A 31 -13.07 -29.61 1.62
N PHE A 32 -12.54 -28.41 1.84
CA PHE A 32 -13.30 -27.16 1.68
C PHE A 32 -13.62 -26.81 0.21
N GLY A 33 -13.03 -27.52 -0.76
CA GLY A 33 -13.13 -27.20 -2.18
C GLY A 33 -12.22 -26.05 -2.62
N LEU A 34 -11.23 -25.69 -1.79
CA LEU A 34 -10.23 -24.65 -2.04
C LEU A 34 -8.95 -25.26 -2.63
N GLU A 35 -8.05 -24.41 -3.14
CA GLU A 35 -6.79 -24.84 -3.76
C GLU A 35 -5.60 -24.60 -2.82
N PRO A 36 -4.92 -25.64 -2.31
CA PRO A 36 -3.77 -25.49 -1.43
C PRO A 36 -2.49 -25.12 -2.19
N ILE A 37 -1.71 -24.19 -1.64
CA ILE A 37 -0.39 -23.80 -2.15
C ILE A 37 0.68 -24.12 -1.09
N LEU A 38 1.55 -25.09 -1.39
CA LEU A 38 2.60 -25.60 -0.52
C LEU A 38 3.87 -25.83 -1.34
N SER A 39 5.01 -25.30 -0.88
CA SER A 39 6.26 -25.23 -1.66
C SER A 39 6.93 -26.58 -1.97
N GLU A 40 6.60 -27.64 -1.24
CA GLU A 40 7.14 -28.99 -1.45
C GLU A 40 6.38 -29.85 -2.46
N TYR A 41 5.26 -29.37 -3.01
CA TYR A 41 4.44 -30.12 -3.97
C TYR A 41 4.54 -29.53 -5.39
N ASP A 42 4.42 -30.40 -6.40
CA ASP A 42 4.50 -30.01 -7.83
C ASP A 42 3.41 -29.02 -8.27
N SER A 43 2.32 -28.90 -7.49
CA SER A 43 1.29 -27.90 -7.72
C SER A 43 1.75 -26.47 -7.39
N PHE A 44 2.90 -26.31 -6.75
CA PHE A 44 3.49 -25.01 -6.46
C PHE A 44 4.06 -24.38 -7.73
N PRO A 45 3.59 -23.18 -8.14
CA PRO A 45 4.13 -22.52 -9.32
C PRO A 45 5.60 -22.14 -9.13
N VAL A 46 6.46 -22.63 -10.03
CA VAL A 46 7.90 -22.31 -10.05
C VAL A 46 8.26 -21.63 -11.37
N SER A 47 8.92 -20.48 -11.27
CA SER A 47 9.57 -19.80 -12.39
C SER A 47 11.03 -20.25 -12.47
N PRO A 48 11.47 -20.90 -13.57
CA PRO A 48 12.86 -21.34 -13.73
C PRO A 48 13.89 -20.20 -13.70
N ASP A 49 13.46 -18.98 -14.05
CA ASP A 49 14.30 -17.79 -14.15
C ASP A 49 14.38 -16.99 -12.83
N THR A 50 13.90 -17.54 -11.72
CA THR A 50 13.76 -16.83 -10.45
C THR A 50 14.32 -17.66 -9.30
N ASP A 51 15.02 -17.03 -8.36
CA ASP A 51 15.51 -17.73 -7.18
C ASP A 51 14.35 -18.23 -6.30
N THR A 52 14.61 -19.27 -5.50
CA THR A 52 13.61 -19.95 -4.68
C THR A 52 12.87 -19.00 -3.73
N ILE A 53 13.56 -18.00 -3.17
CA ILE A 53 12.97 -17.06 -2.21
C ILE A 53 12.04 -16.12 -2.95
N SER A 54 12.52 -15.48 -4.02
CA SER A 54 11.71 -14.58 -4.84
C SER A 54 10.48 -15.29 -5.43
N ASN A 55 10.61 -16.56 -5.83
CA ASN A 55 9.49 -17.35 -6.31
C ASN A 55 8.44 -17.60 -5.21
N CYS A 56 8.85 -17.92 -3.97
CA CYS A 56 7.91 -18.07 -2.85
C CYS A 56 7.17 -16.76 -2.54
N LEU A 57 7.88 -15.65 -2.43
CA LEU A 57 7.28 -14.34 -2.14
C LEU A 57 6.31 -13.90 -3.25
N ARG A 58 6.67 -14.17 -4.51
CA ARG A 58 5.78 -13.93 -5.65
C ARG A 58 4.48 -14.73 -5.55
N ASN A 59 4.55 -16.01 -5.18
CA ASN A 59 3.35 -16.83 -4.98
C ASN A 59 2.44 -16.29 -3.86
N VAL A 60 3.02 -15.77 -2.76
CA VAL A 60 2.21 -15.09 -1.72
C VAL A 60 1.53 -13.85 -2.30
N ARG A 61 2.27 -12.99 -3.02
CA ARG A 61 1.75 -11.75 -3.60
C ARG A 61 0.64 -12.02 -4.63
N GLU A 62 0.87 -12.95 -5.55
CA GLU A 62 0.00 -13.14 -6.73
C GLU A 62 -1.11 -14.16 -6.53
N LYS A 63 -0.89 -15.20 -5.71
CA LYS A 63 -1.82 -16.34 -5.62
C LYS A 63 -2.55 -16.40 -4.30
N ALA A 64 -1.88 -16.24 -3.16
CA ALA A 64 -2.48 -16.50 -1.85
C ALA A 64 -3.71 -15.62 -1.56
N ASP A 65 -4.88 -16.24 -1.36
CA ASP A 65 -6.10 -15.53 -0.94
C ASP A 65 -6.35 -15.65 0.58
N ILE A 66 -5.90 -16.77 1.17
CA ILE A 66 -5.86 -17.03 2.61
C ILE A 66 -4.45 -17.51 2.96
N PHE A 67 -3.92 -17.06 4.10
CA PHE A 67 -2.61 -17.48 4.57
C PHE A 67 -2.72 -18.28 5.88
N VAL A 68 -2.08 -19.43 5.92
CA VAL A 68 -1.97 -20.27 7.13
C VAL A 68 -0.50 -20.35 7.50
N LEU A 69 -0.15 -19.80 8.67
CA LEU A 69 1.20 -19.82 9.23
C LEU A 69 1.27 -20.88 10.33
N ILE A 70 2.22 -21.82 10.21
CA ILE A 70 2.48 -22.84 11.24
C ILE A 70 3.93 -22.71 11.69
N ILE A 71 4.14 -22.43 12.98
CA ILE A 71 5.46 -22.22 13.59
C ILE A 71 5.77 -23.39 14.53
N GLY A 72 6.79 -24.17 14.15
CA GLY A 72 7.42 -25.21 14.96
C GLY A 72 8.74 -24.75 15.58
N GLY A 73 9.56 -25.69 16.07
CA GLY A 73 10.80 -25.39 16.79
C GLY A 73 11.95 -24.90 15.90
N ARG A 74 11.78 -24.94 14.58
CA ARG A 74 12.79 -24.55 13.60
C ARG A 74 12.58 -23.13 13.09
N TYR A 75 13.68 -22.41 12.88
CA TYR A 75 13.61 -21.09 12.23
C TYR A 75 13.74 -21.21 10.71
N GLY A 76 14.47 -22.23 10.25
CA GLY A 76 14.73 -22.44 8.82
C GLY A 76 15.83 -21.54 8.25
N PHE A 77 15.92 -21.53 6.92
CA PHE A 77 16.96 -20.81 6.18
C PHE A 77 16.86 -19.30 6.38
N GLN A 78 17.96 -18.67 6.76
CA GLN A 78 18.05 -17.22 6.98
C GLN A 78 18.62 -16.53 5.75
N THR A 79 17.96 -15.44 5.35
CA THR A 79 18.48 -14.51 4.34
C THR A 79 19.60 -13.63 4.92
N GLU A 80 20.26 -12.85 4.07
CA GLU A 80 21.30 -11.88 4.48
C GLU A 80 20.79 -10.89 5.54
N ASN A 81 19.49 -10.57 5.51
CA ASN A 81 18.82 -9.69 6.46
C ASN A 81 18.42 -10.40 7.77
N GLY A 82 18.86 -11.65 7.98
CA GLY A 82 18.63 -12.42 9.19
C GLY A 82 17.21 -12.97 9.38
N LYS A 83 16.28 -12.70 8.44
CA LYS A 83 14.90 -13.22 8.46
C LYS A 83 14.81 -14.55 7.72
N SER A 84 13.97 -15.46 8.24
CA SER A 84 13.65 -16.71 7.54
C SER A 84 12.75 -16.49 6.32
N ILE A 85 12.71 -17.46 5.40
CA ILE A 85 11.76 -17.44 4.27
C ILE A 85 10.31 -17.36 4.79
N THR A 86 9.95 -18.18 5.78
CA THR A 86 8.63 -18.16 6.45
C THR A 86 8.28 -16.79 7.03
N ASN A 87 9.26 -16.11 7.66
CA ASN A 87 9.09 -14.75 8.16
C ASN A 87 8.78 -13.77 7.02
N LEU A 88 9.50 -13.87 5.89
CA LEU A 88 9.29 -12.99 4.74
C LEU A 88 7.93 -13.23 4.08
N GLU A 89 7.53 -14.49 3.92
CA GLU A 89 6.20 -14.87 3.41
C GLU A 89 5.07 -14.28 4.27
N TYR A 90 5.21 -14.36 5.59
CA TYR A 90 4.26 -13.75 6.53
C TYR A 90 4.16 -12.23 6.38
N LEU A 91 5.29 -11.54 6.23
CA LEU A 91 5.31 -10.08 6.04
C LEU A 91 4.65 -9.69 4.71
N GLU A 92 4.86 -10.45 3.65
CA GLU A 92 4.17 -10.24 2.37
C GLU A 92 2.66 -10.47 2.49
N ALA A 93 2.22 -11.51 3.21
CA ALA A 93 0.80 -11.75 3.46
C ALA A 93 0.16 -10.61 4.27
N LYS A 94 0.85 -10.11 5.31
CA LYS A 94 0.45 -8.91 6.07
C LYS A 94 0.32 -7.69 5.18
N LYS A 95 1.30 -7.45 4.30
CA LYS A 95 1.29 -6.32 3.35
C LYS A 95 0.14 -6.43 2.35
N LYS A 96 -0.15 -7.65 1.86
CA LYS A 96 -1.27 -7.92 0.95
C LYS A 96 -2.64 -7.72 1.63
N GLY A 97 -2.71 -7.85 2.95
CA GLY A 97 -3.94 -7.64 3.72
C GLY A 97 -4.96 -8.78 3.57
N ILE A 98 -4.49 -10.00 3.31
CA ILE A 98 -5.33 -11.21 3.27
C ILE A 98 -5.58 -11.79 4.67
N PRO A 99 -6.61 -12.62 4.88
CA PRO A 99 -6.81 -13.34 6.13
C PRO A 99 -5.61 -14.22 6.49
N ILE A 100 -5.14 -14.11 7.75
CA ILE A 100 -3.98 -14.87 8.26
C ILE A 100 -4.38 -15.66 9.51
N TYR A 101 -4.24 -16.98 9.46
CA TYR A 101 -4.41 -17.87 10.61
C TYR A 101 -3.03 -18.33 11.11
N VAL A 102 -2.71 -18.04 12.38
CA VAL A 102 -1.39 -18.34 12.96
C VAL A 102 -1.50 -19.46 13.99
N PHE A 103 -0.67 -20.48 13.81
CA PHE A 103 -0.55 -21.64 14.69
C PHE A 103 0.88 -21.75 15.21
N VAL A 104 1.05 -21.81 16.53
CA VAL A 104 2.38 -21.96 17.15
C VAL A 104 2.38 -23.21 18.04
N ASN A 105 3.45 -24.00 17.94
CA ASN A 105 3.58 -25.20 18.73
C ASN A 105 3.51 -24.89 20.24
N SER A 106 2.73 -25.67 20.99
CA SER A 106 2.50 -25.46 22.43
C SER A 106 3.80 -25.40 23.24
N SER A 107 4.80 -26.22 22.91
CA SER A 107 6.11 -26.23 23.61
C SER A 107 6.82 -24.87 23.56
N ILE A 108 6.72 -24.17 22.42
CA ILE A 108 7.33 -22.86 22.20
C ILE A 108 6.51 -21.78 22.90
N MET A 109 5.18 -21.85 22.80
CA MET A 109 4.30 -20.89 23.45
C MET A 109 4.41 -20.94 24.98
N ASN A 110 4.65 -22.12 25.55
CA ASN A 110 4.76 -22.30 26.99
C ASN A 110 6.11 -21.80 27.53
N ILE A 111 7.18 -21.87 26.74
CA ILE A 111 8.51 -21.37 27.14
C ILE A 111 8.72 -19.87 26.81
N LEU A 112 7.95 -19.29 25.90
CA LEU A 112 8.08 -17.89 25.47
C LEU A 112 8.16 -16.88 26.64
N PRO A 113 7.32 -16.95 27.72
CA PRO A 113 7.44 -16.02 28.84
C PRO A 113 8.76 -16.15 29.62
N ILE A 114 9.34 -17.36 29.66
CA ILE A 114 10.62 -17.62 30.33
C ILE A 114 11.75 -17.02 29.52
N TRP A 115 11.74 -17.21 28.19
CA TRP A 115 12.70 -16.55 27.30
C TRP A 115 12.63 -15.03 27.40
N LYS A 116 11.43 -14.43 27.44
CA LYS A 116 11.30 -12.96 27.59
C LYS A 116 11.96 -12.41 28.85
N ASN A 117 11.93 -13.17 29.95
CA ASN A 117 12.53 -12.75 31.22
C ASN A 117 14.04 -13.04 31.27
N ASN A 118 14.55 -13.95 30.43
CA ASN A 118 15.96 -14.29 30.38
C ASN A 118 16.38 -14.72 28.95
N PRO A 119 16.55 -13.76 28.02
CA PRO A 119 16.83 -14.08 26.61
C PRO A 119 18.16 -14.79 26.40
N ASP A 120 19.14 -14.55 27.27
CA ASP A 120 20.51 -15.09 27.15
C ASP A 120 20.64 -16.55 27.64
N ALA A 121 19.57 -17.14 28.19
CA ALA A 121 19.58 -18.52 28.63
C ALA A 121 19.62 -19.53 27.47
N ASP A 122 20.02 -20.77 27.77
CA ASP A 122 20.06 -21.86 26.79
C ASP A 122 18.67 -22.48 26.60
N PHE A 123 18.13 -22.34 25.38
CA PHE A 123 16.85 -22.91 24.95
C PHE A 123 17.01 -23.89 23.77
N SER A 124 18.23 -24.38 23.51
CA SER A 124 18.55 -25.27 22.38
C SER A 124 17.75 -26.59 22.38
N SER A 125 17.21 -26.99 23.55
CA SER A 125 16.33 -28.15 23.69
C SER A 125 14.90 -27.93 23.16
N HIS A 126 14.50 -26.68 22.92
CA HIS A 126 13.14 -26.31 22.49
C HIS A 126 13.12 -25.70 21.09
N VAL A 127 14.15 -24.93 20.73
CA VAL A 127 14.23 -24.24 19.43
C VAL A 127 15.60 -24.40 18.79
N GLU A 128 15.64 -24.42 17.46
CA GLU A 128 16.86 -24.42 16.65
C GLU A 128 17.70 -23.15 16.89
N ASN A 129 17.02 -22.01 17.06
CA ASN A 129 17.63 -20.70 17.29
C ASN A 129 16.64 -19.80 18.05
N GLN A 130 17.14 -18.93 18.92
CA GLN A 130 16.35 -17.93 19.65
C GLN A 130 15.49 -17.02 18.74
N LYS A 131 15.87 -16.83 17.47
CA LYS A 131 15.04 -16.12 16.47
C LYS A 131 13.63 -16.69 16.28
N VAL A 132 13.40 -17.97 16.63
CA VAL A 132 12.04 -18.54 16.68
C VAL A 132 11.18 -17.77 17.69
N PHE A 133 11.72 -17.46 18.87
CA PHE A 133 10.98 -16.72 19.89
C PHE A 133 10.72 -15.27 19.46
N GLU A 134 11.71 -14.60 18.87
CA GLU A 134 11.53 -13.25 18.30
C GLU A 134 10.40 -13.23 17.26
N PHE A 135 10.35 -14.25 16.39
CA PHE A 135 9.28 -14.36 15.39
C PHE A 135 7.93 -14.63 16.04
N VAL A 136 7.85 -15.61 16.95
CA VAL A 136 6.61 -15.93 17.69
C VAL A 136 6.11 -14.71 18.45
N GLU A 137 6.98 -13.94 19.08
CA GLU A 137 6.61 -12.69 19.75
C GLU A 137 6.05 -11.67 18.75
N SER A 138 6.68 -11.50 17.60
CA SER A 138 6.23 -10.54 16.57
C SER A 138 4.84 -10.89 15.99
N VAL A 139 4.51 -12.17 15.89
CA VAL A 139 3.19 -12.62 15.40
C VAL A 139 2.14 -12.68 16.50
N SER A 140 2.56 -12.86 17.76
CA SER A 140 1.68 -12.94 18.94
C SER A 140 1.41 -11.57 19.60
N HIS A 141 2.01 -10.50 19.10
CA HIS A 141 1.75 -9.15 19.60
C HIS A 141 0.26 -8.81 19.48
N PHE A 142 -0.33 -8.13 20.46
CA PHE A 142 -1.80 -7.92 20.57
C PHE A 142 -2.42 -7.21 19.35
N LYS A 143 -1.63 -6.41 18.63
CA LYS A 143 -2.03 -5.74 17.36
C LYS A 143 -1.79 -6.59 16.10
N SER A 144 -1.29 -7.82 16.24
CA SER A 144 -0.80 -8.65 15.14
C SER A 144 -1.86 -9.66 14.70
N ASN A 145 -1.87 -10.90 15.20
CA ASN A 145 -2.91 -11.88 14.88
C ASN A 145 -3.32 -12.66 16.13
N TRP A 146 -4.53 -13.24 16.09
CA TRP A 146 -4.89 -14.27 17.06
C TRP A 146 -4.04 -15.52 16.80
N VAL A 147 -3.42 -16.06 17.86
CA VAL A 147 -2.52 -17.22 17.77
C VAL A 147 -3.17 -18.43 18.42
N TYR A 148 -3.27 -19.51 17.66
CA TYR A 148 -3.72 -20.82 18.14
C TYR A 148 -2.54 -21.67 18.56
N LYS A 149 -2.64 -22.33 19.71
CA LYS A 149 -1.67 -23.35 20.12
C LYS A 149 -1.98 -24.68 19.44
N PHE A 150 -0.96 -25.44 19.08
CA PHE A 150 -1.14 -26.81 18.59
C PHE A 150 -0.07 -27.76 19.13
N ASP A 151 -0.48 -29.01 19.33
CA ASP A 151 0.41 -30.14 19.60
C ASP A 151 0.36 -31.16 18.44
N SER A 152 -0.74 -31.16 17.67
CA SER A 152 -0.93 -32.01 16.50
C SER A 152 -1.64 -31.27 15.36
N ALA A 153 -1.79 -31.94 14.21
CA ALA A 153 -2.59 -31.40 13.10
C ALA A 153 -4.08 -31.28 13.43
N SER A 154 -4.58 -32.04 14.42
CA SER A 154 -6.00 -32.07 14.78
C SER A 154 -6.49 -30.72 15.30
N GLU A 155 -5.71 -30.05 16.15
CA GLU A 155 -6.06 -28.73 16.67
C GLU A 155 -6.11 -27.68 15.55
N ILE A 156 -5.15 -27.73 14.63
CA ILE A 156 -5.10 -26.84 13.46
C ILE A 156 -6.33 -27.07 12.57
N LYS A 157 -6.63 -28.34 12.26
CA LYS A 157 -7.82 -28.71 11.47
C LYS A 157 -9.10 -28.22 12.12
N SER A 158 -9.26 -28.46 13.43
CA SER A 158 -10.43 -28.01 14.19
C SER A 158 -10.59 -26.51 14.14
N ALA A 159 -9.51 -25.74 14.32
CA ALA A 159 -9.56 -24.29 14.22
C ALA A 159 -9.98 -23.84 12.80
N LEU A 160 -9.34 -24.36 11.76
CA LEU A 160 -9.68 -23.99 10.37
C LEU A 160 -11.13 -24.35 10.00
N LEU A 161 -11.64 -25.51 10.45
CA LEU A 161 -13.05 -25.93 10.29
C LEU A 161 -14.04 -24.97 10.93
N GLN A 162 -13.66 -24.32 12.03
CA GLN A 162 -14.51 -23.32 12.68
C GLN A 162 -14.34 -21.93 12.08
N GLN A 163 -13.12 -21.55 11.69
CA GLN A 163 -12.82 -20.17 11.31
C GLN A 163 -13.03 -19.85 9.82
N VAL A 164 -12.62 -20.75 8.92
CA VAL A 164 -12.73 -20.51 7.46
C VAL A 164 -14.18 -20.28 7.01
N PRO A 165 -15.21 -20.97 7.54
CA PRO A 165 -16.60 -20.71 7.17
C PRO A 165 -17.08 -19.27 7.42
N TYR A 166 -16.50 -18.54 8.37
CA TYR A 166 -16.87 -17.13 8.59
C TYR A 166 -16.49 -16.24 7.41
N LEU A 167 -15.39 -16.53 6.70
CA LEU A 167 -15.03 -15.80 5.47
C LEU A 167 -16.10 -15.95 4.37
N PHE A 168 -16.73 -17.13 4.31
CA PHE A 168 -17.85 -17.36 3.40
C PHE A 168 -19.08 -16.57 3.82
N MET A 169 -19.38 -16.54 5.12
CA MET A 169 -20.49 -15.73 5.65
C MET A 169 -20.27 -14.22 5.39
N ASP A 170 -19.07 -13.70 5.63
CA ASP A 170 -18.70 -12.31 5.34
C ASP A 170 -18.92 -11.98 3.86
N SER A 171 -18.56 -12.90 2.96
CA SER A 171 -18.79 -12.76 1.52
C SER A 171 -20.29 -12.76 1.16
N LEU A 172 -21.10 -13.59 1.82
CA LEU A 172 -22.56 -13.59 1.63
C LEU A 172 -23.19 -12.29 2.13
N GLU A 173 -22.72 -11.77 3.27
CA GLU A 173 -23.19 -10.50 3.82
C GLU A 173 -22.80 -9.33 2.92
N ALA A 174 -21.55 -9.28 2.45
CA ALA A 174 -21.08 -8.28 1.49
C ALA A 174 -21.92 -8.31 0.21
N ARG A 175 -22.22 -9.51 -0.32
CA ARG A 175 -23.07 -9.68 -1.50
C ARG A 175 -24.49 -9.17 -1.27
N LYS A 176 -25.04 -9.40 -0.08
CA LYS A 176 -26.36 -8.86 0.31
C LYS A 176 -26.33 -7.33 0.35
N LYS A 177 -25.38 -6.73 1.06
CA LYS A 177 -25.22 -5.27 1.15
C LYS A 177 -25.03 -4.62 -0.22
N LEU A 178 -24.20 -5.20 -1.09
CA LEU A 178 -23.99 -4.70 -2.45
C LEU A 178 -25.26 -4.74 -3.31
N LYS A 179 -26.05 -5.82 -3.18
CA LYS A 179 -27.33 -5.96 -3.90
C LYS A 179 -28.37 -4.98 -3.38
N ASP A 180 -28.49 -4.83 -2.06
CA ASP A 180 -29.52 -4.00 -1.45
C ASP A 180 -29.26 -2.50 -1.66
N ASN A 181 -27.99 -2.08 -1.77
CA ASN A 181 -27.59 -0.67 -1.87
C ASN A 181 -27.22 -0.21 -3.30
N GLU A 182 -27.41 -1.05 -4.33
CA GLU A 182 -27.00 -0.78 -5.73
C GLU A 182 -25.58 -0.20 -5.87
N VAL A 183 -24.65 -0.69 -5.05
CA VAL A 183 -23.29 -0.15 -4.99
C VAL A 183 -22.45 -0.82 -6.08
N ASN A 184 -21.81 0.00 -6.92
CA ASN A 184 -20.89 -0.47 -7.96
C ASN A 184 -19.47 -0.09 -7.56
N LEU A 185 -18.62 -1.11 -7.35
CA LEU A 185 -17.23 -0.96 -6.92
C LEU A 185 -16.30 -1.67 -7.90
N PRO A 186 -16.00 -1.06 -9.06
CA PRO A 186 -14.99 -1.59 -9.99
C PRO A 186 -13.64 -1.75 -9.29
N SER A 187 -12.98 -2.91 -9.45
CA SER A 187 -11.75 -3.24 -8.70
C SER A 187 -10.55 -2.36 -9.05
N ASP A 188 -10.53 -1.80 -10.25
CA ASP A 188 -9.55 -0.82 -10.71
C ASP A 188 -9.68 0.51 -9.96
N LEU A 189 -10.91 0.95 -9.64
CA LEU A 189 -11.16 2.18 -8.88
C LEU A 189 -11.16 1.94 -7.37
N TYR A 190 -11.70 0.82 -6.90
CA TYR A 190 -11.83 0.50 -5.48
C TYR A 190 -11.05 -0.78 -5.16
N PRO A 191 -9.78 -0.68 -4.75
CA PRO A 191 -9.04 -1.83 -4.23
C PRO A 191 -9.80 -2.50 -3.06
N PRO A 192 -9.51 -3.77 -2.73
CA PRO A 192 -10.30 -4.54 -1.76
C PRO A 192 -10.55 -3.83 -0.43
N LYS A 193 -9.54 -3.14 0.12
CA LYS A 193 -9.69 -2.36 1.37
C LYS A 193 -10.60 -1.14 1.21
N ALA A 194 -10.57 -0.44 0.07
CA ALA A 194 -11.52 0.65 -0.23
C ALA A 194 -12.94 0.11 -0.36
N ALA A 195 -13.13 -0.98 -1.09
CA ALA A 195 -14.43 -1.60 -1.26
C ALA A 195 -15.03 -2.03 0.09
N ARG A 196 -14.20 -2.62 0.96
CA ARG A 196 -14.59 -2.97 2.33
C ARG A 196 -15.06 -1.75 3.13
N LEU A 197 -14.32 -0.63 3.09
CA LEU A 197 -14.71 0.60 3.79
C LEU A 197 -16.08 1.12 3.34
N VAL A 198 -16.38 1.06 2.03
CA VAL A 198 -17.68 1.49 1.48
C VAL A 198 -18.81 0.54 1.88
N ILE A 199 -18.54 -0.75 1.99
CA ILE A 199 -19.55 -1.77 2.33
C ILE A 199 -19.84 -1.79 3.84
N GLU A 200 -18.80 -1.73 4.66
CA GLU A 200 -18.91 -1.84 6.13
C GLU A 200 -19.27 -0.52 6.80
N LYS A 201 -18.87 0.61 6.20
CA LYS A 201 -19.04 1.97 6.74
C LYS A 201 -18.74 2.06 8.25
N PRO A 202 -17.52 1.68 8.71
CA PRO A 202 -17.11 1.90 10.10
C PRO A 202 -17.11 3.40 10.44
N ASP A 203 -16.96 3.73 11.72
CA ASP A 203 -16.87 5.13 12.15
C ASP A 203 -15.72 5.86 11.42
N GLY A 204 -16.03 7.00 10.80
CA GLY A 204 -15.09 7.79 9.99
C GLY A 204 -14.69 7.15 8.66
N TRP A 205 -15.50 6.24 8.11
CA TRP A 205 -15.19 5.52 6.86
C TRP A 205 -14.90 6.45 5.67
N GLU A 206 -15.51 7.64 5.60
CA GLU A 206 -15.28 8.62 4.53
C GLU A 206 -13.82 9.08 4.52
N HIS A 207 -13.28 9.40 5.70
CA HIS A 207 -11.91 9.86 5.87
C HIS A 207 -10.91 8.72 5.70
N LEU A 208 -11.25 7.52 6.20
CA LEU A 208 -10.45 6.30 5.97
C LEU A 208 -10.37 5.96 4.48
N LEU A 209 -11.48 6.10 3.76
CA LEU A 209 -11.56 5.85 2.33
C LEU A 209 -10.69 6.84 1.56
N PHE A 210 -10.81 8.13 1.85
CA PHE A 210 -9.99 9.18 1.24
C PHE A 210 -8.49 8.93 1.45
N ALA A 211 -8.09 8.71 2.71
CA ALA A 211 -6.69 8.48 3.06
C ALA A 211 -6.12 7.26 2.35
N PHE A 212 -6.88 6.16 2.32
CA PHE A 212 -6.47 4.93 1.66
C PHE A 212 -6.40 5.09 0.13
N LEU A 213 -7.41 5.68 -0.51
CA LEU A 213 -7.43 5.87 -1.97
C LEU A 213 -6.31 6.80 -2.45
N CYS A 214 -6.09 7.92 -1.76
CA CYS A 214 -4.95 8.80 -2.06
C CYS A 214 -3.62 8.05 -2.03
N LYS A 215 -3.38 7.23 -1.00
CA LYS A 215 -2.15 6.44 -0.88
C LYS A 215 -2.05 5.37 -1.97
N ALA A 216 -3.11 4.59 -2.17
CA ALA A 216 -3.14 3.51 -3.15
C ALA A 216 -2.99 4.02 -4.59
N TYR A 217 -3.54 5.19 -4.91
CA TYR A 217 -3.39 5.78 -6.24
C TYR A 217 -2.01 6.41 -6.44
N LEU A 218 -1.42 7.04 -5.41
CA LEU A 218 -0.05 7.54 -5.48
C LEU A 218 0.94 6.40 -5.78
N GLU A 219 0.77 5.25 -5.15
CA GLU A 219 1.61 4.06 -5.37
C GLU A 219 1.54 3.55 -6.83
N ARG A 220 0.44 3.77 -7.55
CA ARG A 220 0.32 3.40 -8.98
C ARG A 220 1.17 4.28 -9.90
N LEU A 221 1.51 5.49 -9.45
CA LEU A 221 2.33 6.44 -10.19
C LEU A 221 3.83 6.30 -9.89
N GLU A 222 4.26 5.24 -9.20
CA GLU A 222 5.69 5.00 -8.91
C GLU A 222 6.56 4.99 -10.17
N HIS A 223 6.06 4.43 -11.27
CA HIS A 223 6.75 4.47 -12.57
C HIS A 223 7.00 5.90 -13.07
N LYS A 224 6.04 6.82 -12.91
CA LYS A 224 6.20 8.24 -13.28
C LYS A 224 7.23 8.96 -12.41
N LYS A 225 7.40 8.53 -11.16
CA LYS A 225 8.44 9.08 -10.28
C LYS A 225 9.83 8.69 -10.77
N PHE A 226 10.00 7.45 -11.23
CA PHE A 226 11.25 7.02 -11.86
C PHE A 226 11.51 7.76 -13.18
N ASP A 227 10.47 7.97 -14.00
CA ASP A 227 10.60 8.77 -15.21
C ASP A 227 11.13 10.18 -14.88
N LEU A 228 10.57 10.83 -13.86
CA LEU A 228 11.02 12.13 -13.39
C LEU A 228 12.47 12.11 -12.86
N GLU A 229 12.81 11.12 -12.03
CA GLU A 229 14.14 10.96 -11.44
C GLU A 229 15.24 10.82 -12.50
N TYR A 230 14.95 10.05 -13.55
CA TYR A 230 15.89 9.78 -14.63
C TYR A 230 15.79 10.77 -15.80
N GLY A 231 14.86 11.72 -15.75
CA GLY A 231 14.59 12.67 -16.84
C GLY A 231 14.07 11.98 -18.10
N ILE A 232 13.40 10.83 -17.98
CA ILE A 232 12.83 10.08 -19.09
C ILE A 232 11.55 10.77 -19.55
N SER A 233 11.56 11.27 -20.78
CA SER A 233 10.39 11.86 -21.44
C SER A 233 10.19 11.19 -22.79
N PHE A 234 8.92 10.91 -23.11
CA PHE A 234 8.49 10.42 -24.42
C PHE A 234 7.76 11.50 -25.23
N ASN A 235 7.76 12.74 -24.74
CA ASN A 235 7.19 13.85 -25.48
C ASN A 235 8.04 14.18 -26.70
N ASP A 236 7.42 14.73 -27.73
CA ASP A 236 8.14 15.22 -28.91
C ASP A 236 9.10 16.35 -28.54
N VAL A 237 10.26 16.38 -29.19
CA VAL A 237 11.21 17.49 -29.05
C VAL A 237 10.57 18.75 -29.61
N VAL A 238 10.53 19.80 -28.80
CA VAL A 238 10.02 21.12 -29.18
C VAL A 238 11.22 22.02 -29.46
N VAL A 239 11.42 22.41 -30.71
CA VAL A 239 12.48 23.33 -31.11
C VAL A 239 11.89 24.74 -31.21
N ILE A 240 12.46 25.71 -30.51
CA ILE A 240 12.06 27.12 -30.58
C ILE A 240 13.28 27.98 -30.89
N GLU A 241 13.31 28.54 -32.10
CA GLU A 241 14.42 29.36 -32.60
C GLU A 241 14.26 30.84 -32.23
N GLU A 242 13.03 31.35 -32.26
CA GLU A 242 12.74 32.77 -32.03
C GLU A 242 12.69 33.09 -30.53
N PRO A 243 13.52 34.01 -30.01
CA PRO A 243 13.57 34.34 -28.58
C PRO A 243 12.21 34.74 -27.98
N GLN A 244 11.39 35.47 -28.74
CA GLN A 244 10.05 35.88 -28.29
C GLN A 244 9.14 34.67 -28.03
N ASP A 245 9.22 33.63 -28.86
CA ASP A 245 8.43 32.41 -28.70
C ASP A 245 8.85 31.64 -27.44
N VAL A 246 10.12 31.74 -27.01
CA VAL A 246 10.60 31.16 -25.75
C VAL A 246 9.99 31.88 -24.54
N PHE A 247 9.90 33.22 -24.57
CA PHE A 247 9.22 33.98 -23.52
C PHE A 247 7.73 33.66 -23.44
N ASP A 248 7.07 33.51 -24.59
CA ASP A 248 5.67 33.14 -24.67
C ASP A 248 5.46 31.72 -24.11
N TRP A 249 6.34 30.78 -24.46
CA TRP A 249 6.34 29.41 -23.93
C TRP A 249 6.50 29.39 -22.40
N ILE A 250 7.47 30.15 -21.86
CA ILE A 250 7.70 30.31 -20.41
C ILE A 250 6.43 30.85 -19.73
N THR A 251 5.80 31.86 -20.34
CA THR A 251 4.58 32.47 -19.80
C THR A 251 3.41 31.47 -19.77
N VAL A 252 3.23 30.68 -20.83
CA VAL A 252 2.21 29.62 -20.90
C VAL A 252 2.46 28.58 -19.81
N HIS A 253 3.69 28.06 -19.69
CA HIS A 253 4.03 27.02 -18.73
C HIS A 253 3.90 27.50 -17.27
N ASN A 254 4.26 28.75 -16.98
CA ASN A 254 4.04 29.33 -15.66
C ASN A 254 2.54 29.41 -15.33
N ASN A 255 1.70 29.82 -16.29
CA ASN A 255 0.25 29.85 -16.11
C ASN A 255 -0.36 28.44 -15.90
N GLU A 256 0.18 27.43 -16.59
CA GLU A 256 -0.22 26.03 -16.39
C GLU A 256 0.11 25.54 -14.97
N MET A 257 1.33 25.79 -14.48
CA MET A 257 1.71 25.46 -13.11
C MET A 257 0.77 26.11 -12.08
N LEU A 258 0.49 27.41 -12.24
CA LEU A 258 -0.44 28.12 -11.36
C LEU A 258 -1.87 27.53 -11.38
N LYS A 259 -2.33 27.06 -12.54
CA LYS A 259 -3.63 26.35 -12.65
C LYS A 259 -3.59 25.01 -11.91
N LEU A 260 -2.53 24.22 -12.07
CA LEU A 260 -2.37 22.94 -11.36
C LEU A 260 -2.35 23.15 -9.84
N ILE A 261 -1.60 24.14 -9.35
CA ILE A 261 -1.55 24.54 -7.92
C ILE A 261 -2.94 24.89 -7.38
N ARG A 262 -3.72 25.68 -8.15
CA ARG A 262 -5.10 26.05 -7.77
C ARG A 262 -6.02 24.83 -7.76
N LEU A 263 -5.93 23.95 -8.75
CA LEU A 263 -6.72 22.72 -8.81
C LEU A 263 -6.43 21.82 -7.60
N THR A 264 -5.16 21.64 -7.22
CA THR A 264 -4.79 20.88 -6.01
C THR A 264 -5.43 21.48 -4.77
N THR A 265 -5.34 22.80 -4.61
CA THR A 265 -5.96 23.53 -3.49
C THR A 265 -7.48 23.32 -3.44
N THR A 266 -8.18 23.47 -4.57
CA THR A 266 -9.64 23.24 -4.65
C THR A 266 -10.01 21.79 -4.36
N LEU A 267 -9.25 20.82 -4.88
CA LEU A 267 -9.52 19.40 -4.66
C LEU A 267 -9.39 19.03 -3.18
N VAL A 268 -8.32 19.47 -2.52
CA VAL A 268 -8.04 19.10 -1.13
C VAL A 268 -8.88 19.91 -0.14
N ASN A 269 -8.94 21.23 -0.29
CA ASN A 269 -9.54 22.10 0.73
C ASN A 269 -11.06 22.31 0.54
N GLU A 270 -11.62 21.99 -0.63
CA GLU A 270 -13.05 22.16 -0.89
C GLU A 270 -13.73 20.85 -1.33
N ALA A 271 -13.29 20.23 -2.42
CA ALA A 271 -13.99 19.11 -3.00
C ALA A 271 -13.95 17.86 -2.10
N ALA A 272 -12.79 17.59 -1.46
CA ALA A 272 -12.68 16.52 -0.48
C ALA A 272 -13.65 16.73 0.69
N MET A 273 -13.67 17.94 1.28
CA MET A 273 -14.59 18.26 2.37
C MET A 273 -16.05 18.08 1.98
N LYS A 274 -16.47 18.59 0.82
CA LYS A 274 -17.84 18.41 0.30
C LYS A 274 -18.17 16.94 0.00
N SER A 275 -17.17 16.11 -0.30
CA SER A 275 -17.39 14.69 -0.58
C SER A 275 -17.64 13.85 0.67
N PHE A 276 -17.17 14.31 1.84
CA PHE A 276 -17.35 13.62 3.12
C PHE A 276 -18.76 13.79 3.70
N GLY A 277 -19.54 14.76 3.23
CA GLY A 277 -20.83 15.12 3.81
C GLY A 277 -20.69 16.07 5.00
N GLU A 278 -21.80 16.72 5.35
CA GLU A 278 -21.89 17.53 6.57
C GLU A 278 -21.97 16.62 7.82
N PRO A 279 -21.66 17.12 9.02
CA PRO A 279 -21.77 16.32 10.24
C PRO A 279 -23.17 15.69 10.42
N GLY A 280 -23.24 14.35 10.38
CA GLY A 280 -24.48 13.59 10.47
C GLY A 280 -25.15 13.27 9.14
N GLU A 281 -24.62 13.76 8.02
CA GLU A 281 -24.99 13.34 6.67
C GLU A 281 -23.94 12.37 6.12
N GLU A 282 -24.41 11.34 5.40
CA GLU A 282 -23.52 10.34 4.83
C GLU A 282 -22.73 10.90 3.63
N GLY A 283 -21.41 10.70 3.62
CA GLY A 283 -20.58 11.06 2.47
C GLY A 283 -20.83 10.19 1.23
N ASP A 284 -20.46 10.69 0.06
CA ASP A 284 -20.62 9.97 -1.21
C ASP A 284 -19.31 9.32 -1.64
N TYR A 285 -19.22 7.99 -1.53
CA TYR A 285 -18.02 7.23 -1.89
C TYR A 285 -17.55 7.49 -3.33
N ARG A 286 -18.47 7.79 -4.26
CA ARG A 286 -18.14 8.07 -5.66
C ARG A 286 -17.47 9.44 -5.80
N LYS A 287 -17.94 10.44 -5.03
CA LYS A 287 -17.31 11.76 -4.99
C LYS A 287 -15.94 11.70 -4.33
N ILE A 288 -15.81 10.95 -3.22
CA ILE A 288 -14.53 10.75 -2.53
C ILE A 288 -13.51 10.14 -3.50
N GLN A 289 -13.89 9.04 -4.17
CA GLN A 289 -13.03 8.39 -5.16
C GLN A 289 -12.65 9.31 -6.30
N HIS A 290 -13.62 10.07 -6.85
CA HIS A 290 -13.36 11.02 -7.92
C HIS A 290 -12.34 12.09 -7.50
N VAL A 291 -12.47 12.66 -6.30
CA VAL A 291 -11.53 13.67 -5.78
C VAL A 291 -10.11 13.07 -5.65
N CYS A 292 -9.98 11.88 -5.07
CA CYS A 292 -8.68 11.19 -4.98
C CYS A 292 -8.07 10.97 -6.37
N GLN A 293 -8.86 10.52 -7.34
CA GLN A 293 -8.37 10.28 -8.70
C GLN A 293 -7.92 11.59 -9.38
N ARG A 294 -8.70 12.66 -9.29
CA ARG A 294 -8.34 13.97 -9.85
C ARG A 294 -7.08 14.54 -9.19
N LEU A 295 -6.90 14.35 -7.88
CA LEU A 295 -5.70 14.79 -7.18
C LEU A 295 -4.44 14.13 -7.74
N LEU A 296 -4.49 12.81 -8.00
CA LEU A 296 -3.35 12.10 -8.55
C LEU A 296 -3.11 12.39 -10.03
N GLU A 297 -4.16 12.69 -10.80
CA GLU A 297 -3.98 13.21 -12.15
C GLU A 297 -3.30 14.58 -12.17
N VAL A 298 -3.63 15.48 -11.23
CA VAL A 298 -2.89 16.75 -11.08
C VAL A 298 -1.42 16.48 -10.74
N TYR A 299 -1.13 15.54 -9.85
CA TYR A 299 0.25 15.14 -9.53
C TYR A 299 1.00 14.61 -10.77
N GLU A 300 0.38 13.74 -11.57
CA GLU A 300 0.95 13.27 -12.83
C GLU A 300 1.17 14.41 -13.84
N GLN A 301 0.24 15.36 -13.95
CA GLN A 301 0.39 16.53 -14.81
C GLN A 301 1.54 17.43 -14.37
N ILE A 302 1.79 17.58 -13.07
CA ILE A 302 2.95 18.32 -12.56
C ILE A 302 4.26 17.61 -12.95
N ILE A 303 4.30 16.27 -12.89
CA ILE A 303 5.45 15.49 -13.37
C ILE A 303 5.68 15.72 -14.87
N ASN A 304 4.64 15.55 -15.68
CA ASN A 304 4.72 15.72 -17.14
C ASN A 304 5.11 17.16 -17.51
N TRP A 305 4.61 18.15 -16.77
CA TRP A 305 5.00 19.55 -16.92
C TRP A 305 6.49 19.74 -16.65
N LYS A 306 7.05 19.12 -15.60
CA LYS A 306 8.49 19.24 -15.32
C LYS A 306 9.33 18.53 -16.39
N LEU A 307 8.86 17.40 -16.91
CA LEU A 307 9.52 16.65 -17.98
C LEU A 307 9.46 17.35 -19.35
N SER A 308 8.53 18.28 -19.59
CA SER A 308 8.48 19.01 -20.87
C SER A 308 9.72 19.87 -21.11
N PHE A 309 10.38 20.32 -20.03
CA PHE A 309 11.63 21.07 -20.09
C PHE A 309 12.82 20.24 -20.59
N THR A 310 12.78 18.90 -20.46
CA THR A 310 13.86 18.03 -20.95
C THR A 310 13.78 17.79 -22.45
N THR A 311 12.64 18.10 -23.06
CA THR A 311 12.37 17.97 -24.51
C THR A 311 12.40 19.30 -25.24
N LEU A 312 12.71 20.40 -24.56
CA LEU A 312 12.76 21.74 -25.14
C LEU A 312 14.18 22.01 -25.66
N ASP A 313 14.29 22.31 -26.95
CA ASP A 313 15.53 22.68 -27.63
C ASP A 313 15.48 24.18 -28.00
N VAL A 314 16.30 24.96 -27.32
CA VAL A 314 16.36 26.43 -27.43
C VAL A 314 17.81 26.90 -27.35
N ASN A 315 18.04 28.18 -27.66
CA ASN A 315 19.34 28.81 -27.45
C ASN A 315 19.83 28.65 -25.99
N GLU A 316 21.12 28.33 -25.82
CA GLU A 316 21.79 28.08 -24.53
C GLU A 316 21.62 29.22 -23.51
N ASP A 317 21.43 30.46 -23.97
CA ASP A 317 21.17 31.62 -23.12
C ASP A 317 19.91 31.44 -22.24
N PHE A 318 18.94 30.62 -22.67
CA PHE A 318 17.70 30.35 -21.94
C PHE A 318 17.79 29.20 -20.93
N GLU A 319 18.86 28.39 -20.94
CA GLU A 319 18.99 27.26 -20.00
C GLU A 319 18.88 27.67 -18.53
N PRO A 320 19.48 28.79 -18.05
CA PRO A 320 19.41 29.18 -16.65
C PRO A 320 17.97 29.47 -16.16
N ILE A 321 17.18 30.23 -16.95
CA ILE A 321 15.80 30.55 -16.57
C ILE A 321 14.91 29.31 -16.62
N LEU A 322 15.09 28.46 -17.64
CA LEU A 322 14.33 27.22 -17.80
C LEU A 322 14.61 26.25 -16.65
N LYS A 323 15.88 26.18 -16.20
CA LYS A 323 16.25 25.38 -15.02
C LYS A 323 15.55 25.88 -13.76
N VAL A 324 15.54 27.19 -13.52
CA VAL A 324 14.81 27.79 -12.38
C VAL A 324 13.31 27.49 -12.47
N LEU A 325 12.71 27.70 -13.64
CA LEU A 325 11.29 27.48 -13.85
C LEU A 325 10.90 26.01 -13.64
N SER A 326 11.66 25.06 -14.21
CA SER A 326 11.40 23.62 -14.03
C SER A 326 11.39 23.18 -12.55
N GLY A 327 12.15 23.88 -11.70
CA GLY A 327 12.18 23.67 -10.25
C GLY A 327 10.88 24.05 -9.53
N PHE A 328 9.98 24.80 -10.17
CA PHE A 328 8.70 25.21 -9.57
C PHE A 328 7.77 24.03 -9.28
N ALA A 329 7.97 22.90 -9.96
CA ALA A 329 7.24 21.66 -9.71
C ALA A 329 7.69 20.93 -8.42
N ASP A 330 8.87 21.24 -7.87
CA ASP A 330 9.44 20.47 -6.75
C ASP A 330 8.64 20.62 -5.46
N ASP A 331 8.26 21.84 -5.07
CA ASP A 331 7.47 22.08 -3.86
C ASP A 331 6.07 21.44 -3.96
N PRO A 332 5.28 21.64 -5.05
CA PRO A 332 3.99 20.98 -5.21
C PRO A 332 4.07 19.45 -5.15
N LEU A 333 5.03 18.82 -5.83
CA LEU A 333 5.19 17.36 -5.80
C LEU A 333 5.49 16.88 -4.38
N ALA A 334 6.48 17.49 -3.71
CA ALA A 334 6.86 17.12 -2.36
C ALA A 334 5.70 17.30 -1.37
N LYS A 335 4.96 18.42 -1.44
CA LYS A 335 3.85 18.70 -0.53
C LYS A 335 2.66 17.77 -0.74
N ILE A 336 2.31 17.41 -1.99
CA ILE A 336 1.26 16.42 -2.26
C ILE A 336 1.64 15.08 -1.62
N GLU A 337 2.87 14.60 -1.80
CA GLU A 337 3.33 13.35 -1.19
C GLU A 337 3.31 13.40 0.34
N GLN A 338 3.83 14.48 0.93
CA GLN A 338 3.83 14.67 2.39
C GLN A 338 2.40 14.69 2.93
N PHE A 339 1.47 15.38 2.26
CA PHE A 339 0.07 15.40 2.63
C PHE A 339 -0.54 14.01 2.61
N ILE A 340 -0.38 13.27 1.50
CA ILE A 340 -0.94 11.91 1.35
C ILE A 340 -0.37 10.97 2.43
N ASN A 341 0.94 11.02 2.67
CA ASN A 341 1.57 10.21 3.71
C ASN A 341 1.06 10.57 5.10
N ARG A 342 0.94 11.88 5.41
CA ARG A 342 0.42 12.36 6.69
C ARG A 342 -1.00 11.86 6.95
N VAL A 343 -1.93 12.08 6.01
CA VAL A 343 -3.33 11.67 6.18
C VAL A 343 -3.50 10.16 6.28
N SER A 344 -2.67 9.38 5.57
CA SER A 344 -2.67 7.91 5.65
C SER A 344 -2.28 7.36 7.02
N VAL A 345 -1.60 8.16 7.85
CA VAL A 345 -1.13 7.78 9.18
C VAL A 345 -1.97 8.42 10.28
N GLU A 346 -2.25 9.72 10.17
CA GLU A 346 -2.93 10.48 11.22
C GLU A 346 -4.42 10.15 11.33
N ILE A 347 -5.13 9.94 10.21
CA ILE A 347 -6.57 9.63 10.24
C ILE A 347 -6.84 8.31 10.99
N PRO A 348 -6.21 7.17 10.63
CA PRO A 348 -6.45 5.93 11.36
C PRO A 348 -6.09 6.04 12.85
N LYS A 349 -4.98 6.71 13.18
CA LYS A 349 -4.54 6.89 14.57
C LYS A 349 -5.54 7.71 15.39
N ALA A 350 -6.07 8.78 14.80
CA ALA A 350 -7.05 9.63 15.45
C ALA A 350 -8.37 8.89 15.73
N LEU A 351 -8.84 8.10 14.75
CA LEU A 351 -10.04 7.27 14.93
C LEU A 351 -9.82 6.18 15.98
N GLU A 352 -8.63 5.57 16.05
CA GLU A 352 -8.27 4.63 17.11
C GLU A 352 -8.34 5.29 18.50
N SER A 353 -7.90 6.54 18.66
CA SER A 353 -7.94 7.23 19.96
C SER A 353 -9.35 7.56 20.43
N ILE A 354 -10.26 7.92 19.53
CA ILE A 354 -11.67 8.21 19.87
C ILE A 354 -12.36 6.98 20.46
N GLY A 355 -12.03 5.78 19.98
CA GLY A 355 -12.61 4.54 20.53
C GLY A 355 -12.25 4.25 22.00
N HIS A 356 -11.31 5.01 22.59
CA HIS A 356 -10.80 4.78 23.94
C HIS A 356 -11.13 5.93 24.94
N SER A 357 -11.70 7.05 24.48
CA SER A 357 -12.06 8.20 25.33
C SER A 357 -13.28 8.96 24.78
N ASP A 358 -14.07 9.59 25.66
CA ASP A 358 -15.14 10.54 25.26
C ASP A 358 -14.57 11.86 24.70
N GLU A 359 -13.37 11.86 24.12
CA GLU A 359 -12.68 13.05 23.64
C GLU A 359 -13.06 13.38 22.19
N HIS A 360 -13.37 14.65 21.95
CA HIS A 360 -13.52 15.18 20.60
C HIS A 360 -12.15 15.38 19.96
N VAL A 361 -11.84 14.61 18.90
CA VAL A 361 -10.64 14.81 18.10
C VAL A 361 -10.99 15.67 16.87
N THR A 362 -10.36 16.84 16.77
CA THR A 362 -10.45 17.68 15.56
C THR A 362 -9.20 17.48 14.72
N LEU A 363 -9.38 17.06 13.46
CA LEU A 363 -8.29 16.90 12.51
C LEU A 363 -8.29 18.05 11.51
N ASN A 364 -7.24 18.87 11.56
CA ASN A 364 -7.08 20.00 10.64
C ASN A 364 -6.19 19.60 9.47
N PHE A 365 -6.80 19.34 8.32
CA PHE A 365 -6.10 18.99 7.08
C PHE A 365 -5.96 20.21 6.18
N THR A 366 -5.14 21.17 6.57
CA THR A 366 -4.82 22.29 5.67
C THR A 366 -3.75 21.87 4.68
N PHE A 367 -4.00 22.10 3.40
CA PHE A 367 -3.02 21.99 2.33
C PHE A 367 -2.68 23.38 1.80
N VAL A 368 -1.41 23.77 1.93
CA VAL A 368 -0.90 25.08 1.49
C VAL A 368 0.31 24.85 0.59
N LEU A 369 0.21 25.31 -0.64
CA LEU A 369 1.34 25.39 -1.56
C LEU A 369 1.98 26.77 -1.41
N GLU A 370 3.29 26.81 -1.28
CA GLU A 370 4.00 28.10 -1.24
C GLU A 370 4.20 28.59 -2.68
N SER A 371 4.34 29.92 -2.82
CA SER A 371 4.76 30.46 -4.10
C SER A 371 6.16 29.93 -4.41
N PRO A 372 6.44 29.53 -5.67
CA PRO A 372 7.80 29.15 -6.07
C PRO A 372 8.80 30.30 -5.87
N ASP A 373 10.11 30.03 -5.98
CA ASP A 373 11.20 31.03 -5.86
C ASP A 373 11.14 32.07 -7.00
N VAL A 374 10.22 33.02 -6.84
CA VAL A 374 9.96 34.10 -7.80
C VAL A 374 11.17 35.04 -7.90
N ASP A 375 11.95 35.17 -6.83
CA ASP A 375 13.12 36.05 -6.81
C ASP A 375 14.21 35.55 -7.75
N SER A 376 14.51 34.25 -7.72
CA SER A 376 15.47 33.65 -8.65
C SER A 376 14.97 33.71 -10.09
N PHE A 377 13.69 33.44 -10.32
CA PHE A 377 13.09 33.52 -11.65
C PHE A 377 13.14 34.95 -12.22
N ASN A 378 12.76 35.95 -11.43
CA ASN A 378 12.80 37.36 -11.85
C ASN A 378 14.23 37.82 -12.19
N ARG A 379 15.24 37.38 -11.41
CA ARG A 379 16.65 37.70 -11.70
C ARG A 379 17.11 37.14 -13.04
N GLU A 380 16.76 35.88 -13.36
CA GLU A 380 17.13 35.30 -14.66
C GLU A 380 16.33 35.92 -15.81
N LEU A 381 15.04 36.24 -15.58
CA LEU A 381 14.20 36.92 -16.57
C LEU A 381 14.75 38.30 -16.93
N GLU A 382 15.24 39.08 -15.97
CA GLU A 382 15.89 40.37 -16.23
C GLU A 382 17.18 40.23 -17.05
N LYS A 383 17.98 39.18 -16.82
CA LYS A 383 19.24 38.96 -17.56
C LYS A 383 18.97 38.65 -19.02
N ILE A 384 18.07 37.70 -19.27
CA ILE A 384 17.66 37.29 -20.62
C ILE A 384 16.92 38.42 -21.33
N GLY A 385 16.09 39.18 -20.61
CA GLY A 385 15.43 40.37 -21.16
C GLY A 385 16.43 41.37 -21.72
N ARG A 386 17.56 41.63 -21.05
CA ARG A 386 18.60 42.55 -21.57
C ARG A 386 19.31 42.06 -22.83
N LEU A 387 19.26 40.77 -23.15
CA LEU A 387 19.90 40.20 -24.33
C LEU A 387 18.96 40.22 -25.56
N TYR A 388 17.65 40.11 -25.33
CA TYR A 388 16.68 39.80 -26.38
C TYR A 388 15.48 40.76 -26.48
N LEU A 389 15.27 41.66 -25.51
CA LEU A 389 14.22 42.70 -25.47
C LEU A 389 14.86 44.10 -25.38
#